data_AF-A0AAF0IUD2-F1
#
_entry.id   AF-A0AAF0IUD2-F1
#
_cell.length_a   1.000
_cell.length_b   1.000
_cell.length_c   1.000
_cell.angle_alpha   90.00
_cell.angle_beta   90.00
_cell.angle_gamma   90.00
#
_symmetry.space_group_name_H-M   'P 1'
#
loop_
_entity.id
_entity.type
_entity.pdbx_description
1 polymer ?
#
loop_
_entity_poly.entity_id
_entity_poly.type
_entity_poly.pdbx_seq_one_letter_code
_entity_poly.pdbx_strand_id
1 'polypeptide(L)'
;MAAPAGARPLRASLEAALAALPPASPKTLDNDTLRRLRTCAALDSALARVRAAAAPRADAERVILAALLYVVDTLTHGAAAVHEAQWYWRQIESSPWRGALCWVQTLPHRITHSVAHRGLRPALASLSDVRRDASARVARLGAEYDALAERLGTLALAWHSHACDSVALAHRVAAALAPSERTDKTPLDAAATLLDAVAQHDAHLDALLSPRRYGVPSLLTRAWPLLVAYPVASVAITRYLTTHWHSLAAQVQQAGEALRGLVVDWVWAPSVRLLDTLRAGRAERRLIVSRDSLAADQQSLGRMVRAFGEDQLRLSGPELEASLERAQHGDLTGVMERYERDIRAPLRSLVGGSLVRTVLIQVQKAKVDLEVALNGIDWLLHSQELLIAFAGLAPALALVYVLGREALHLARALLYGRASVQAQRSLQEARLEAWEALRHIDALVARAPGAPPAPAYGHLLLHLDQLRAAFATLLPAAARSRAVAACLASEVADDLCTLEVAGQSAVLAADEHAWAHRQATVERMWRSWSWLLAMDRLVH
;
A
#
# COMPACT_ATOMS: atom_id res chain seq x y z
N MET A 1 47.72 -6.34 -26.57
CA MET A 1 47.42 -5.27 -25.60
C MET A 1 45.95 -5.38 -25.23
N ALA A 2 45.65 -6.16 -24.19
CA ALA A 2 44.29 -6.37 -23.71
C ALA A 2 43.89 -5.18 -22.84
N ALA A 3 42.72 -4.59 -23.12
CA ALA A 3 42.15 -3.51 -22.33
C ALA A 3 42.02 -3.94 -20.85
N PRO A 4 42.28 -3.04 -19.88
CA PRO A 4 42.09 -3.36 -18.47
C PRO A 4 40.64 -3.79 -18.26
N ALA A 5 40.48 -4.98 -17.67
CA ALA A 5 39.19 -5.54 -17.29
C ALA A 5 38.42 -4.50 -16.47
N GLY A 6 37.43 -3.87 -17.11
CA GLY A 6 36.50 -2.95 -16.45
C GLY A 6 35.90 -3.65 -15.24
N ALA A 7 35.88 -2.94 -14.12
CA ALA A 7 35.65 -3.50 -12.80
C ALA A 7 34.24 -4.13 -12.70
N ARG A 8 34.19 -5.40 -12.29
CA ARG A 8 32.97 -6.24 -12.25
C ARG A 8 32.61 -6.63 -10.80
N PRO A 9 31.33 -6.87 -10.50
CA PRO A 9 30.90 -7.36 -9.18
C PRO A 9 31.60 -8.66 -8.80
N LEU A 10 31.80 -8.93 -7.50
CA LEU A 10 32.66 -10.02 -6.99
C LEU A 10 32.35 -11.36 -7.68
N ARG A 11 31.07 -11.75 -7.70
CA ARG A 11 30.59 -12.99 -8.33
C ARG A 11 30.89 -13.01 -9.83
N ALA A 12 30.58 -11.93 -10.55
CA ALA A 12 30.85 -11.85 -11.99
C ALA A 12 32.35 -11.81 -12.31
N SER A 13 33.18 -11.28 -11.39
CA SER A 13 34.63 -11.26 -11.52
C SER A 13 35.22 -12.66 -11.36
N LEU A 14 34.73 -13.45 -10.39
CA LEU A 14 35.10 -14.86 -10.22
C LEU A 14 34.68 -15.69 -11.45
N GLU A 15 33.46 -15.47 -11.94
CA GLU A 15 32.94 -16.13 -13.13
C GLU A 15 33.72 -15.78 -14.40
N ALA A 16 34.15 -14.52 -14.53
CA ALA A 16 34.98 -14.06 -15.64
C ALA A 16 36.41 -14.58 -15.53
N ALA A 17 36.99 -14.63 -14.32
CA ALA A 17 38.30 -15.22 -14.07
C ALA A 17 38.32 -16.71 -14.43
N LEU A 18 37.27 -17.45 -14.07
CA LEU A 18 37.09 -18.85 -14.48
C LEU A 18 36.99 -19.00 -16.00
N ALA A 19 36.32 -18.06 -16.69
CA ALA A 19 36.20 -18.05 -18.14
C ALA A 19 37.48 -17.62 -18.88
N ALA A 20 38.35 -16.82 -18.23
CA ALA A 20 39.60 -16.33 -18.79
C ALA A 20 40.75 -17.35 -18.74
N LEU A 21 40.60 -18.43 -17.95
CA LEU A 21 41.56 -19.53 -17.91
C LEU A 21 41.58 -20.32 -19.24
N PRO A 22 42.72 -20.92 -19.61
CA PRO A 22 42.87 -21.65 -20.87
C PRO A 22 41.82 -22.77 -21.03
N PRO A 23 41.48 -23.14 -22.27
CA PRO A 23 40.45 -24.13 -22.56
C PRO A 23 40.73 -25.47 -21.88
N ALA A 24 39.66 -26.12 -21.42
CA ALA A 24 39.75 -27.40 -20.71
C ALA A 24 40.50 -28.44 -21.56
N SER A 25 41.41 -29.16 -20.91
CA SER A 25 42.04 -30.35 -21.47
C SER A 25 40.98 -31.44 -21.65
N PRO A 26 41.11 -32.37 -22.62
CA PRO A 26 40.16 -33.48 -22.78
C PRO A 26 40.02 -34.38 -21.54
N LYS A 27 40.89 -34.23 -20.53
CA LYS A 27 40.84 -34.92 -19.24
C LYS A 27 40.21 -34.08 -18.12
N THR A 28 39.85 -32.81 -18.35
CA THR A 28 39.38 -31.88 -17.32
C THR A 28 37.97 -31.35 -17.55
N LEU A 29 37.36 -30.87 -16.47
CA LEU A 29 35.96 -30.47 -16.43
C LEU A 29 35.76 -29.12 -17.13
N ASP A 30 34.76 -29.07 -17.98
CA ASP A 30 34.30 -27.85 -18.64
C ASP A 30 33.76 -26.84 -17.61
N ASN A 31 33.80 -25.55 -17.96
CA ASN A 31 33.30 -24.44 -17.15
C ASN A 31 31.85 -24.64 -16.73
N ASP A 32 31.01 -25.08 -17.67
CA ASP A 32 29.59 -25.32 -17.41
C ASP A 32 29.38 -26.51 -16.47
N THR A 33 30.22 -27.55 -16.59
CA THR A 33 30.18 -28.67 -15.64
C THR A 33 30.60 -28.26 -14.24
N LEU A 34 31.66 -27.46 -14.08
CA LEU A 34 32.07 -26.94 -12.76
C LEU A 34 31.01 -26.05 -12.12
N ARG A 35 30.32 -25.23 -12.92
CA ARG A 35 29.19 -24.40 -12.45
C ARG A 35 27.99 -25.24 -12.02
N ARG A 36 27.74 -26.40 -12.66
CA ARG A 36 26.67 -27.32 -12.30
C ARG A 36 27.04 -28.23 -11.12
N LEU A 37 28.32 -28.53 -10.94
CA LEU A 37 28.87 -29.43 -9.91
C LEU A 37 29.25 -28.72 -8.60
N ARG A 38 28.48 -27.70 -8.21
CA ARG A 38 28.74 -26.91 -6.99
C ARG A 38 28.75 -27.72 -5.68
N THR A 39 28.38 -29.00 -5.66
CA THR A 39 28.35 -29.78 -4.42
C THR A 39 29.76 -30.09 -3.89
N CYS A 40 29.96 -30.03 -2.56
CA CYS A 40 31.25 -30.33 -1.93
C CYS A 40 31.83 -31.68 -2.40
N ALA A 41 31.02 -32.74 -2.40
CA ALA A 41 31.46 -34.06 -2.83
C ALA A 41 31.93 -34.11 -4.30
N ALA A 42 31.32 -33.32 -5.19
CA ALA A 42 31.73 -33.26 -6.58
C ALA A 42 33.05 -32.47 -6.73
N LEU A 43 33.19 -31.35 -6.00
CA LEU A 43 34.43 -30.56 -5.96
C LEU A 43 35.57 -31.37 -5.33
N ASP A 44 35.33 -32.12 -4.27
CA ASP A 44 36.32 -33.03 -3.66
C ASP A 44 36.76 -34.12 -4.62
N SER A 45 35.82 -34.72 -5.36
CA SER A 45 36.14 -35.72 -6.39
C SER A 45 36.95 -35.12 -7.55
N ALA A 46 36.72 -33.85 -7.89
CA ALA A 46 37.47 -33.15 -8.92
C ALA A 46 38.89 -32.82 -8.42
N LEU A 47 38.99 -32.36 -7.19
CA LEU A 47 40.25 -32.04 -6.53
C LEU A 47 41.12 -33.29 -6.33
N ALA A 48 40.53 -34.42 -5.93
CA ALA A 48 41.21 -35.72 -5.84
C ALA A 48 41.71 -36.22 -7.21
N ARG A 49 40.94 -36.02 -8.29
CA ARG A 49 41.36 -36.35 -9.65
C ARG A 49 42.54 -35.50 -10.12
N VAL A 50 42.50 -34.19 -9.85
CA VAL A 50 43.59 -33.25 -10.17
C VAL A 50 44.86 -33.62 -9.39
N ARG A 51 44.74 -33.99 -8.11
CA ARG A 51 45.86 -34.48 -7.29
C ARG A 51 46.47 -35.78 -7.84
N ALA A 52 45.62 -36.77 -8.17
CA ALA A 52 46.09 -38.08 -8.65
C ALA A 52 46.74 -38.02 -10.03
N ALA A 53 46.29 -37.11 -10.90
CA ALA A 53 46.75 -37.02 -12.28
C ALA A 53 47.98 -36.12 -12.49
N ALA A 54 48.50 -35.46 -11.44
CA ALA A 54 49.52 -34.41 -11.56
C ALA A 54 49.18 -33.40 -12.68
N ALA A 55 47.90 -33.00 -12.72
CA ALA A 55 47.33 -32.19 -13.81
C ALA A 55 48.03 -30.82 -13.93
N PRO A 56 48.04 -30.19 -15.11
CA PRO A 56 48.68 -28.90 -15.32
C PRO A 56 48.08 -27.83 -14.38
N ARG A 57 48.92 -26.87 -13.98
CA ARG A 57 48.58 -25.79 -13.02
C ARG A 57 47.24 -25.11 -13.31
N ALA A 58 46.89 -24.92 -14.59
CA ALA A 58 45.62 -24.34 -15.02
C ALA A 58 44.38 -25.11 -14.52
N ASP A 59 44.43 -26.45 -14.47
CA ASP A 59 43.29 -27.27 -14.03
C ASP A 59 43.07 -27.15 -12.51
N ALA A 60 44.16 -27.03 -11.74
CA ALA A 60 44.08 -26.74 -10.31
C ALA A 60 43.46 -25.36 -10.05
N GLU A 61 43.84 -24.36 -10.82
CA GLU A 61 43.28 -22.99 -10.70
C GLU A 61 41.78 -22.95 -11.00
N ARG A 62 41.30 -23.71 -12.00
CA ARG A 62 39.86 -23.85 -12.32
C ARG A 62 39.06 -24.42 -11.15
N VAL A 63 39.58 -25.46 -10.49
CA VAL A 63 38.93 -26.08 -9.33
C VAL A 63 38.95 -25.14 -8.12
N ILE A 64 40.05 -24.42 -7.88
CA ILE A 64 40.16 -23.44 -6.78
C ILE A 64 39.15 -22.30 -6.96
N LEU A 65 39.04 -21.72 -8.17
CA LEU A 65 38.06 -20.67 -8.44
C LEU A 65 36.61 -21.17 -8.32
N ALA A 66 36.33 -22.40 -8.76
CA ALA A 66 35.01 -23.01 -8.58
C ALA A 66 34.68 -23.22 -7.09
N ALA A 67 35.66 -23.62 -6.27
CA ALA A 67 35.48 -23.74 -4.82
C ALA A 67 35.23 -22.38 -4.15
N LEU A 68 35.94 -21.32 -4.54
CA LEU A 68 35.71 -19.97 -4.04
C LEU A 68 34.33 -19.42 -4.44
N LEU A 69 33.90 -19.67 -5.68
CA LEU A 69 32.56 -19.31 -6.12
C LEU A 69 31.49 -20.02 -5.29
N TYR A 70 31.72 -21.31 -4.97
CA TYR A 70 30.83 -22.06 -4.09
C TYR A 70 30.81 -21.48 -2.66
N VAL A 71 31.97 -21.14 -2.08
CA VAL A 71 32.08 -20.52 -0.76
C VAL A 71 31.31 -19.20 -0.69
N VAL A 72 31.42 -18.35 -1.71
CA VAL A 72 30.67 -17.08 -1.76
C VAL A 72 29.16 -17.36 -1.80
N ASP A 73 28.73 -18.31 -2.64
CA ASP A 73 27.31 -18.69 -2.76
C ASP A 73 26.79 -19.27 -1.44
N THR A 74 27.53 -20.14 -0.75
CA THR A 74 27.10 -20.72 0.54
C THR A 74 27.03 -19.68 1.65
N LEU A 75 28.02 -18.78 1.75
CA LEU A 75 28.00 -17.71 2.76
C LEU A 75 26.85 -16.72 2.54
N THR A 76 26.55 -16.34 1.28
CA THR A 76 25.41 -15.45 0.99
C THR A 76 24.07 -16.12 1.29
N HIS A 77 23.90 -17.39 0.91
CA HIS A 77 22.69 -18.16 1.21
C HIS A 77 22.53 -18.37 2.73
N GLY A 78 23.61 -18.68 3.45
CA GLY A 78 23.62 -18.82 4.90
C GLY A 78 23.25 -17.50 5.60
N ALA A 79 23.78 -16.37 5.14
CA ALA A 79 23.45 -15.05 5.67
C ALA A 79 21.98 -14.69 5.44
N ALA A 80 21.41 -15.03 4.28
CA ALA A 80 19.99 -14.85 4.00
C ALA A 80 19.10 -15.68 4.95
N ALA A 81 19.46 -16.95 5.19
CA ALA A 81 18.72 -17.82 6.11
C ALA A 81 18.79 -17.33 7.57
N VAL A 82 19.95 -16.85 8.01
CA VAL A 82 20.12 -16.22 9.34
C VAL A 82 19.31 -14.93 9.45
N HIS A 83 19.31 -14.11 8.40
CA HIS A 83 18.54 -12.87 8.35
C HIS A 83 17.02 -13.13 8.42
N GLU A 84 16.51 -14.10 7.67
CA GLU A 84 15.09 -14.49 7.72
C GLU A 84 14.69 -14.97 9.13
N ALA A 85 15.52 -15.80 9.76
CA ALA A 85 15.30 -16.24 11.13
C ALA A 85 15.32 -15.05 12.10
N GLN A 86 16.27 -14.13 11.96
CA GLN A 86 16.36 -12.93 12.79
C GLN A 86 15.12 -12.05 12.64
N TRP A 87 14.64 -11.84 11.42
CA TRP A 87 13.44 -11.06 11.13
C TRP A 87 12.21 -11.69 11.79
N TYR A 88 12.05 -13.01 11.68
CA TYR A 88 10.96 -13.74 12.36
C TYR A 88 10.95 -13.50 13.87
N TRP A 89 12.11 -13.57 14.53
CA TRP A 89 12.19 -13.33 15.99
C TRP A 89 12.00 -11.86 16.36
N ARG A 90 12.47 -10.90 15.54
CA ARG A 90 12.18 -9.47 15.73
C ARG A 90 10.68 -9.16 15.65
N GLN A 91 9.95 -9.87 14.79
CA GLN A 91 8.49 -9.73 14.72
C GLN A 91 7.77 -10.22 15.99
N ILE A 92 8.31 -11.23 16.65
CA ILE A 92 7.79 -11.75 17.93
C ILE A 92 8.14 -10.81 19.08
N GLU A 93 9.32 -10.21 19.05
CA GLU A 93 9.76 -9.22 20.04
C GLU A 93 8.91 -7.95 20.01
N SER A 94 8.61 -7.43 18.82
CA SER A 94 7.91 -6.16 18.62
C SER A 94 6.40 -6.25 18.84
N SER A 95 5.77 -7.39 18.52
CA SER A 95 4.31 -7.55 18.61
C SER A 95 3.89 -8.45 19.77
N PRO A 96 3.11 -7.96 20.76
CA PRO A 96 2.65 -8.78 21.88
C PRO A 96 1.71 -9.90 21.42
N TRP A 97 0.95 -9.68 20.36
CA TRP A 97 0.06 -10.70 19.78
C TRP A 97 0.83 -11.84 19.14
N ARG A 98 1.91 -11.54 18.40
CA ARG A 98 2.78 -12.58 17.82
C ARG A 98 3.56 -13.32 18.90
N GLY A 99 3.98 -12.61 19.95
CA GLY A 99 4.51 -13.22 21.18
C GLY A 99 3.52 -14.20 21.82
N ALA A 100 2.26 -13.81 21.98
CA ALA A 100 1.21 -14.67 22.51
C ALA A 100 0.94 -15.87 21.60
N LEU A 101 0.89 -15.68 20.29
CA LEU A 101 0.71 -16.76 19.33
C LEU A 101 1.89 -17.74 19.36
N CYS A 102 3.13 -17.26 19.43
CA CYS A 102 4.32 -18.10 19.56
C CYS A 102 4.34 -18.83 20.91
N TRP A 103 3.89 -18.19 21.98
CA TRP A 103 3.71 -18.83 23.28
C TRP A 103 2.73 -19.99 23.15
N VAL A 104 1.52 -19.75 22.62
CA VAL A 104 0.52 -20.80 22.35
C VAL A 104 1.12 -21.90 21.49
N GLN A 105 1.72 -21.57 20.34
CA GLN A 105 2.31 -22.54 19.41
C GLN A 105 3.37 -23.43 20.05
N THR A 106 4.15 -22.93 21.01
CA THR A 106 5.20 -23.69 21.69
C THR A 106 4.73 -24.38 22.97
N LEU A 107 3.49 -24.17 23.42
CA LEU A 107 2.94 -24.77 24.65
C LEU A 107 3.04 -26.30 24.68
N PRO A 108 2.62 -27.07 23.67
CA PRO A 108 2.62 -28.54 23.76
C PRO A 108 4.02 -29.09 23.98
N HIS A 109 5.01 -28.53 23.27
CA HIS A 109 6.40 -28.93 23.39
C HIS A 109 6.99 -28.57 24.77
N ARG A 110 6.66 -27.37 25.28
CA ARG A 110 7.08 -26.91 26.61
C ARG A 110 6.47 -27.76 27.72
N ILE A 111 5.19 -28.13 27.62
CA ILE A 111 4.50 -28.99 28.59
C ILE A 111 5.14 -30.37 28.61
N THR A 112 5.37 -31.00 27.45
CA THR A 112 6.01 -32.33 27.41
C THR A 112 7.42 -32.35 28.01
N HIS A 113 8.22 -31.30 27.76
CA HIS A 113 9.60 -31.23 28.25
C HIS A 113 9.69 -30.80 29.73
N SER A 114 8.78 -29.97 30.21
CA SER A 114 8.75 -29.52 31.61
C SER A 114 8.16 -30.56 32.56
N VAL A 115 7.12 -31.29 32.12
CA VAL A 115 6.57 -32.44 32.85
C VAL A 115 7.62 -33.53 33.03
N ALA A 116 8.51 -33.72 32.05
CA ALA A 116 9.59 -34.70 32.13
C ALA A 116 10.71 -34.35 33.13
N HIS A 117 10.93 -33.06 33.45
CA HIS A 117 12.15 -32.64 34.16
C HIS A 117 11.96 -31.78 35.42
N ARG A 118 10.93 -30.90 35.54
CA ARG A 118 10.86 -29.90 36.64
C ARG A 118 9.45 -29.46 37.10
N GLY A 119 8.38 -30.13 36.68
CA GLY A 119 6.99 -29.82 37.08
C GLY A 119 6.31 -28.71 36.24
N LEU A 120 5.01 -28.45 36.50
CA LEU A 120 4.12 -27.64 35.64
C LEU A 120 4.34 -26.11 35.74
N ARG A 121 4.87 -25.60 36.85
CA ARG A 121 5.07 -24.15 37.06
C ARG A 121 6.04 -23.49 36.06
N PRO A 122 7.21 -24.07 35.71
CA PRO A 122 8.06 -23.51 34.65
C PRO A 122 7.50 -23.71 33.23
N ALA A 123 6.47 -24.55 33.04
CA ALA A 123 5.80 -24.73 31.76
C ALA A 123 4.97 -23.50 31.36
N LEU A 124 4.37 -22.85 32.35
CA LEU A 124 3.59 -21.61 32.24
C LEU A 124 4.49 -20.38 32.34
N ALA A 125 5.63 -20.40 31.63
CA ALA A 125 6.49 -19.24 31.50
C ALA A 125 5.66 -18.05 31.00
N SER A 126 5.88 -16.88 31.60
CA SER A 126 5.11 -15.68 31.29
C SER A 126 5.39 -15.24 29.85
N LEU A 127 4.47 -14.47 29.25
CA LEU A 127 4.70 -13.86 27.94
C LEU A 127 5.99 -13.01 27.91
N SER A 128 6.41 -12.48 29.06
CA SER A 128 7.66 -11.75 29.22
C SER A 128 8.91 -12.64 29.06
N ASP A 129 8.84 -13.91 29.45
CA ASP A 129 9.92 -14.88 29.28
C ASP A 129 10.11 -15.22 27.80
N VAL A 130 9.03 -15.40 27.04
CA VAL A 130 9.11 -15.66 25.59
C VAL A 130 9.71 -14.47 24.84
N ARG A 131 9.40 -13.24 25.25
CA ARG A 131 9.99 -12.04 24.64
C ARG A 131 11.47 -11.89 24.97
N ARG A 132 11.87 -12.17 26.22
CA ARG A 132 13.29 -12.22 26.63
C ARG A 132 14.07 -13.30 25.89
N ASP A 133 13.47 -14.48 25.72
CA ASP A 133 14.05 -15.54 24.91
C ASP A 133 14.20 -15.08 23.46
N ALA A 134 13.18 -14.45 22.87
CA ALA A 134 13.23 -13.94 21.49
C ALA A 134 14.33 -12.89 21.30
N SER A 135 14.48 -11.93 22.21
CA SER A 135 15.52 -10.90 22.11
C SER A 135 16.93 -11.50 22.24
N ALA A 136 17.13 -12.48 23.13
CA ALA A 136 18.40 -13.21 23.22
C ALA A 136 18.72 -13.98 21.92
N ARG A 137 17.70 -14.53 21.24
CA ARG A 137 17.88 -15.17 19.92
C ARG A 137 18.23 -14.15 18.84
N VAL A 138 17.56 -12.99 18.81
CA VAL A 138 17.87 -11.90 17.86
C VAL A 138 19.31 -11.42 18.01
N ALA A 139 19.79 -11.26 19.24
CA ALA A 139 21.16 -10.84 19.53
C ALA A 139 22.20 -11.89 19.06
N ARG A 140 21.95 -13.18 19.31
CA ARG A 140 22.84 -14.27 18.87
C ARG A 140 22.86 -14.44 17.35
N LEU A 141 21.70 -14.40 16.71
CA LEU A 141 21.61 -14.43 15.24
C LEU A 141 22.27 -13.21 14.60
N GLY A 142 22.19 -12.04 15.25
CA GLY A 142 22.94 -10.86 14.84
C GLY A 142 24.45 -11.07 14.88
N ALA A 143 24.98 -11.63 15.98
CA ALA A 143 26.41 -11.92 16.09
C ALA A 143 26.90 -12.92 15.04
N GLU A 144 26.11 -13.94 14.70
CA GLU A 144 26.44 -14.89 13.63
C GLU A 144 26.37 -14.24 12.25
N TYR A 145 25.39 -13.36 12.01
CA TYR A 145 25.32 -12.58 10.77
C TYR A 145 26.54 -11.66 10.60
N ASP A 146 27.00 -11.04 11.69
CA ASP A 146 28.21 -10.21 11.69
C ASP A 146 29.47 -11.06 11.41
N ALA A 147 29.55 -12.28 11.96
CA ALA A 147 30.64 -13.21 11.68
C ALA A 147 30.65 -13.69 10.21
N LEU A 148 29.47 -13.91 9.61
CA LEU A 148 29.32 -14.20 8.18
C LEU A 148 29.76 -13.04 7.32
N ALA A 149 29.37 -11.81 7.69
CA ALA A 149 29.81 -10.59 7.02
C ALA A 149 31.34 -10.45 7.08
N GLU A 150 31.95 -10.68 8.23
CA GLU A 150 33.42 -10.63 8.37
C GLU A 150 34.14 -11.63 7.46
N ARG A 151 33.67 -12.89 7.42
CA ARG A 151 34.23 -13.94 6.55
C ARG A 151 34.09 -13.60 5.06
N LEU A 152 32.92 -13.12 4.65
CA LEU A 152 32.66 -12.72 3.27
C LEU A 152 33.48 -11.47 2.88
N GLY A 153 33.60 -10.52 3.81
CA GLY A 153 34.42 -9.32 3.64
C GLY A 153 35.91 -9.62 3.52
N THR A 154 36.46 -10.46 4.39
CA THR A 154 37.88 -10.89 4.32
C THR A 154 38.18 -11.62 3.01
N LEU A 155 37.29 -12.50 2.56
CA LEU A 155 37.39 -13.18 1.26
C LEU A 155 37.38 -12.17 0.11
N ALA A 156 36.45 -11.23 0.12
CA ALA A 156 36.33 -10.25 -0.94
C ALA A 156 37.53 -9.28 -0.97
N LEU A 157 38.05 -8.85 0.19
CA LEU A 157 39.27 -8.03 0.26
C LEU A 157 40.51 -8.81 -0.21
N ALA A 158 40.62 -10.10 0.13
CA ALA A 158 41.69 -10.97 -0.35
C ALA A 158 41.63 -11.17 -1.87
N TRP A 159 40.43 -11.28 -2.44
CA TRP A 159 40.21 -11.34 -3.88
C TRP A 159 40.67 -10.09 -4.61
N HIS A 160 40.27 -8.92 -4.11
CA HIS A 160 40.63 -7.67 -4.75
C HIS A 160 42.12 -7.31 -4.60
N SER A 161 42.78 -7.73 -3.52
CA SER A 161 44.21 -7.47 -3.29
C SER A 161 45.16 -8.39 -4.08
N HIS A 162 44.76 -9.62 -4.41
CA HIS A 162 45.65 -10.63 -5.00
C HIS A 162 45.08 -11.32 -6.25
N ALA A 163 44.43 -10.55 -7.13
CA ALA A 163 43.78 -11.06 -8.35
C ALA A 163 44.69 -11.91 -9.29
N CYS A 164 46.01 -11.87 -9.13
CA CYS A 164 46.98 -12.56 -9.99
C CYS A 164 47.48 -13.92 -9.46
N ASP A 165 47.27 -14.28 -8.18
CA ASP A 165 47.75 -15.55 -7.61
C ASP A 165 46.62 -16.29 -6.86
N SER A 166 45.87 -17.10 -7.60
CA SER A 166 44.76 -17.94 -7.09
C SER A 166 45.19 -18.89 -5.96
N VAL A 167 46.46 -19.31 -5.96
CA VAL A 167 47.10 -20.15 -4.94
C VAL A 167 47.29 -19.40 -3.62
N ALA A 168 47.89 -18.21 -3.66
CA ALA A 168 48.10 -17.39 -2.46
C ALA A 168 46.76 -16.93 -1.86
N LEU A 169 45.76 -16.74 -2.72
CA LEU A 169 44.40 -16.43 -2.32
C LEU A 169 43.73 -17.59 -1.58
N ALA A 170 43.84 -18.83 -2.09
CA ALA A 170 43.29 -20.00 -1.41
C ALA A 170 43.87 -20.17 0.01
N HIS A 171 45.17 -19.94 0.20
CA HIS A 171 45.80 -20.00 1.52
C HIS A 171 45.28 -18.93 2.48
N ARG A 172 45.12 -17.67 2.03
CA ARG A 172 44.60 -16.59 2.90
C ARG A 172 43.13 -16.78 3.22
N VAL A 173 42.33 -17.23 2.26
CA VAL A 173 40.91 -17.51 2.47
C VAL A 173 40.75 -18.73 3.38
N ALA A 174 41.61 -19.75 3.27
CA ALA A 174 41.63 -20.90 4.19
C ALA A 174 41.96 -20.46 5.61
N ALA A 175 42.98 -19.61 5.76
CA ALA A 175 43.36 -19.05 7.06
C ALA A 175 42.26 -18.15 7.68
N ALA A 176 41.47 -17.45 6.85
CA ALA A 176 40.36 -16.61 7.32
C ALA A 176 39.13 -17.42 7.77
N LEU A 177 38.83 -18.54 7.10
CA LEU A 177 37.66 -19.38 7.40
C LEU A 177 37.93 -20.44 8.46
N ALA A 178 39.17 -20.93 8.57
CA ALA A 178 39.60 -21.94 9.54
C ALA A 178 40.95 -21.54 10.19
N PRO A 179 40.94 -20.60 11.17
CA PRO A 179 42.17 -20.11 11.79
C PRO A 179 42.94 -21.17 12.61
N SER A 180 42.34 -22.34 12.85
CA SER A 180 42.91 -23.41 13.67
C SER A 180 43.87 -24.34 12.91
N GLU A 181 43.91 -24.33 11.58
CA GLU A 181 44.77 -25.20 10.79
C GLU A 181 45.85 -24.38 10.05
N ARG A 182 47.12 -24.52 10.47
CA ARG A 182 48.26 -23.99 9.72
C ARG A 182 48.39 -24.76 8.41
N THR A 183 48.11 -24.09 7.29
CA THR A 183 48.23 -24.65 5.94
C THR A 183 49.68 -24.55 5.43
N ASP A 184 50.61 -25.30 6.01
CA ASP A 184 52.00 -25.43 5.52
C ASP A 184 52.11 -26.31 4.24
N LYS A 185 51.01 -26.54 3.52
CA LYS A 185 50.90 -27.56 2.45
C LYS A 185 50.48 -26.97 1.09
N THR A 186 50.38 -27.82 0.07
CA THR A 186 50.19 -27.42 -1.33
C THR A 186 48.89 -26.63 -1.57
N PRO A 187 48.77 -25.81 -2.63
CA PRO A 187 47.54 -25.06 -2.95
C PRO A 187 46.26 -25.91 -3.01
N LEU A 188 46.41 -27.16 -3.46
CA LEU A 188 45.31 -28.11 -3.53
C LEU A 188 44.87 -28.53 -2.12
N ASP A 189 45.76 -28.55 -1.14
CA ASP A 189 45.43 -28.82 0.26
C ASP A 189 44.67 -27.64 0.87
N ALA A 190 45.06 -26.40 0.55
CA ALA A 190 44.30 -25.21 0.95
C ALA A 190 42.85 -25.23 0.42
N ALA A 191 42.65 -25.65 -0.83
CA ALA A 191 41.31 -25.76 -1.42
C ALA A 191 40.45 -26.88 -0.79
N ALA A 192 41.05 -28.01 -0.39
CA ALA A 192 40.33 -29.03 0.36
C ALA A 192 39.97 -28.55 1.77
N THR A 193 40.90 -27.90 2.49
CA THR A 193 40.60 -27.32 3.81
C THR A 193 39.49 -26.27 3.74
N LEU A 194 39.39 -25.55 2.63
CA LEU A 194 38.30 -24.61 2.38
C LEU A 194 36.94 -25.31 2.23
N LEU A 195 36.88 -26.39 1.44
CA LEU A 195 35.65 -27.16 1.26
C LEU A 195 35.23 -27.85 2.56
N ASP A 196 36.18 -28.38 3.33
CA ASP A 196 35.93 -28.93 4.66
C ASP A 196 35.43 -27.86 5.63
N ALA A 197 36.02 -26.65 5.62
CA ALA A 197 35.57 -25.53 6.44
C ALA A 197 34.14 -25.08 6.06
N VAL A 198 33.79 -25.07 4.78
CA VAL A 198 32.42 -24.78 4.33
C VAL A 198 31.46 -25.87 4.75
N ALA A 199 31.82 -27.15 4.60
CA ALA A 199 30.97 -28.26 5.02
C ALA A 199 30.71 -28.25 6.53
N GLN A 200 31.74 -27.93 7.33
CA GLN A 200 31.61 -27.72 8.78
C GLN A 200 30.74 -26.51 9.11
N HIS A 201 30.87 -25.44 8.33
CA HIS A 201 30.07 -24.23 8.48
C HIS A 201 28.58 -24.47 8.17
N ASP A 202 28.26 -25.16 7.07
CA ASP A 202 26.89 -25.54 6.72
C ASP A 202 26.29 -26.44 7.80
N ALA A 203 27.03 -27.45 8.28
CA ALA A 203 26.59 -28.30 9.39
C ALA A 203 26.36 -27.50 10.69
N HIS A 204 27.19 -26.49 10.94
CA HIS A 204 27.02 -25.59 12.08
C HIS A 204 25.78 -24.70 11.93
N LEU A 205 25.57 -24.11 10.76
CA LEU A 205 24.39 -23.31 10.44
C LEU A 205 23.11 -24.12 10.53
N ASP A 206 23.09 -25.34 9.99
CA ASP A 206 21.95 -26.26 10.11
C ASP A 206 21.65 -26.60 11.57
N ALA A 207 22.68 -26.81 12.39
CA ALA A 207 22.51 -27.04 13.82
C ALA A 207 21.98 -25.79 14.55
N LEU A 208 22.43 -24.58 14.18
CA LEU A 208 21.97 -23.31 14.76
C LEU A 208 20.52 -22.99 14.34
N LEU A 209 20.23 -23.09 13.05
CA LEU A 209 18.92 -22.86 12.43
C LEU A 209 17.97 -24.04 12.64
N SER A 210 18.39 -25.08 13.34
CA SER A 210 17.47 -26.14 13.75
C SER A 210 16.33 -25.57 14.62
N PRO A 211 15.08 -26.07 14.48
CA PRO A 211 13.93 -25.59 15.25
C PRO A 211 14.09 -25.67 16.78
N ARG A 212 15.06 -26.46 17.24
CA ARG A 212 15.37 -26.65 18.67
C ARG A 212 16.21 -25.53 19.27
N ARG A 213 16.99 -24.80 18.46
CA ARG A 213 17.89 -23.74 18.93
C ARG A 213 17.38 -22.36 18.56
N TYR A 214 17.68 -21.88 17.36
CA TYR A 214 17.39 -20.51 16.91
C TYR A 214 16.55 -20.47 15.63
N GLY A 215 16.28 -21.64 15.03
CA GLY A 215 15.45 -21.75 13.84
C GLY A 215 14.01 -21.31 14.02
N VAL A 216 13.37 -20.99 12.90
CA VAL A 216 11.92 -20.78 12.82
C VAL A 216 11.23 -22.10 13.21
N PRO A 217 10.18 -22.07 14.06
CA PRO A 217 9.44 -23.28 14.41
C PRO A 217 8.81 -23.91 13.16
N SER A 218 8.81 -25.25 13.11
CA SER A 218 8.31 -25.99 11.95
C SER A 218 6.88 -25.62 11.58
N LEU A 219 6.51 -25.78 10.31
CA LEU A 219 5.17 -25.46 9.81
C LEU A 219 4.07 -26.19 10.59
N LEU A 220 4.30 -27.45 10.99
CA LEU A 220 3.36 -28.21 11.82
C LEU A 220 3.23 -27.60 13.23
N THR A 221 4.33 -27.14 13.82
CA THR A 221 4.31 -26.42 15.11
C THR A 221 3.59 -25.06 15.00
N ARG A 222 3.69 -24.39 13.85
CA ARG A 222 2.98 -23.12 13.61
C ARG A 222 1.49 -23.32 13.33
N ALA A 223 1.15 -24.40 12.63
CA ALA A 223 -0.20 -24.67 12.13
C ALA A 223 -1.08 -25.44 13.12
N TRP A 224 -0.53 -26.16 14.10
CA TRP A 224 -1.34 -26.98 15.02
C TRP A 224 -2.47 -26.21 15.74
N PRO A 225 -2.30 -24.93 16.19
CA PRO A 225 -3.41 -24.24 16.84
C PRO A 225 -4.55 -23.99 15.86
N LEU A 226 -4.22 -23.74 14.59
CA LEU A 226 -5.21 -23.58 13.53
C LEU A 226 -5.83 -24.93 13.16
N LEU A 227 -5.04 -26.01 13.10
CA LEU A 227 -5.53 -27.36 12.80
C LEU A 227 -6.47 -27.89 13.87
N VAL A 228 -6.32 -27.48 15.13
CA VAL A 228 -7.24 -27.82 16.23
C VAL A 228 -8.41 -26.84 16.29
N ALA A 229 -8.17 -25.54 16.14
CA ALA A 229 -9.22 -24.53 16.20
C ALA A 229 -10.19 -24.63 15.02
N TYR A 230 -9.72 -24.96 13.81
CA TYR A 230 -10.55 -25.08 12.62
C TYR A 230 -11.68 -26.10 12.76
N PRO A 231 -11.45 -27.38 13.11
CA PRO A 231 -12.53 -28.35 13.29
C PRO A 231 -13.42 -28.01 14.48
N VAL A 232 -12.88 -27.48 15.59
CA VAL A 232 -13.69 -27.06 16.75
C VAL A 232 -14.61 -25.90 16.38
N ALA A 233 -14.07 -24.88 15.72
CA ALA A 233 -14.84 -23.74 15.23
C ALA A 233 -15.84 -24.19 14.17
N SER A 234 -15.47 -25.10 13.26
CA SER A 234 -16.39 -25.65 12.25
C SER A 234 -17.54 -26.38 12.93
N VAL A 235 -17.29 -27.26 13.91
CA VAL A 235 -18.35 -27.97 14.64
C VAL A 235 -19.22 -26.99 15.44
N ALA A 236 -18.62 -25.98 16.09
CA ALA A 236 -19.35 -24.97 16.83
C ALA A 236 -20.23 -24.11 15.92
N ILE A 237 -19.70 -23.66 14.78
CA ILE A 237 -20.41 -22.89 13.75
C ILE A 237 -21.52 -23.75 13.15
N THR A 238 -21.24 -24.98 12.73
CA THR A 238 -22.26 -25.89 12.19
C THR A 238 -23.36 -26.14 13.22
N ARG A 239 -23.02 -26.42 14.48
CA ARG A 239 -24.02 -26.58 15.56
C ARG A 239 -24.84 -25.31 15.78
N TYR A 240 -24.19 -24.15 15.78
CA TYR A 240 -24.88 -22.87 15.93
C TYR A 240 -25.86 -22.64 14.78
N LEU A 241 -25.42 -22.86 13.54
CA LEU A 241 -26.25 -22.75 12.34
C LEU A 241 -27.41 -23.74 12.34
N THR A 242 -27.19 -25.02 12.66
CA THR A 242 -28.27 -26.02 12.66
C THR A 242 -29.29 -25.76 13.76
N THR A 243 -28.85 -25.25 14.91
CA THR A 243 -29.74 -24.96 16.06
C THR A 243 -30.54 -23.67 15.83
N HIS A 244 -29.94 -22.65 15.22
CA HIS A 244 -30.54 -21.34 15.02
C HIS A 244 -30.98 -21.09 13.57
N TRP A 245 -31.02 -22.12 12.71
CA TRP A 245 -31.34 -21.96 11.29
C TRP A 245 -32.65 -21.20 11.07
N HIS A 246 -33.68 -21.52 11.84
CA HIS A 246 -34.97 -20.85 11.75
C HIS A 246 -34.88 -19.37 12.14
N SER A 247 -34.10 -19.03 13.17
CA SER A 247 -33.88 -17.64 13.59
C SER A 247 -33.04 -16.87 12.56
N LEU A 248 -32.01 -17.50 11.99
CA LEU A 248 -31.18 -16.93 10.93
C LEU A 248 -32.00 -16.69 9.65
N ALA A 249 -32.82 -17.64 9.24
CA ALA A 249 -33.71 -17.48 8.09
C ALA A 249 -34.71 -16.34 8.31
N ALA A 250 -35.29 -16.25 9.51
CA ALA A 250 -36.18 -15.15 9.89
C ALA A 250 -35.43 -13.80 9.88
N GLN A 251 -34.22 -13.72 10.42
CA GLN A 251 -33.40 -12.50 10.41
C GLN A 251 -33.02 -12.07 9.00
N VAL A 252 -32.71 -13.01 8.09
CA VAL A 252 -32.41 -12.70 6.69
C VAL A 252 -33.66 -12.21 5.96
N GLN A 253 -34.83 -12.85 6.20
CA GLN A 253 -36.09 -12.39 5.63
C GLN A 253 -36.44 -10.98 6.14
N GLN A 254 -36.36 -10.75 7.46
CA GLN A 254 -36.59 -9.44 8.07
C GLN A 254 -35.60 -8.38 7.58
N ALA A 255 -34.32 -8.74 7.41
CA ALA A 255 -33.32 -7.83 6.85
C ALA A 255 -33.63 -7.51 5.38
N GLY A 256 -34.11 -8.48 4.59
CA GLY A 256 -34.54 -8.28 3.21
C GLY A 256 -35.77 -7.38 3.12
N GLU A 257 -36.76 -7.58 3.99
CA GLU A 257 -37.94 -6.72 4.10
C GLU A 257 -37.58 -5.31 4.55
N ALA A 258 -36.69 -5.17 5.53
CA ALA A 258 -36.19 -3.88 5.99
C ALA A 258 -35.40 -3.15 4.89
N LEU A 259 -34.55 -3.85 4.14
CA LEU A 259 -33.80 -3.28 3.02
C LEU A 259 -34.76 -2.86 1.89
N ARG A 260 -35.78 -3.68 1.60
CA ARG A 260 -36.81 -3.34 0.63
C ARG A 260 -37.61 -2.13 1.06
N GLY A 261 -38.06 -2.05 2.31
CA GLY A 261 -38.77 -0.89 2.85
C GLY A 261 -37.89 0.37 2.83
N LEU A 262 -36.61 0.24 3.17
CA LEU A 262 -35.66 1.34 3.07
C LEU A 262 -35.47 1.84 1.63
N VAL A 263 -35.38 0.94 0.65
CA VAL A 263 -35.23 1.36 -0.76
C VAL A 263 -36.54 1.89 -1.34
N VAL A 264 -37.66 1.21 -1.10
CA VAL A 264 -38.95 1.55 -1.73
C VAL A 264 -39.62 2.73 -1.02
N ASP A 265 -39.76 2.67 0.29
CA ASP A 265 -40.57 3.64 1.05
C ASP A 265 -39.79 4.92 1.37
N TRP A 266 -38.47 4.81 1.59
CA TRP A 266 -37.62 5.93 1.99
C TRP A 266 -36.81 6.55 0.84
N VAL A 267 -36.49 5.81 -0.21
CA VAL A 267 -35.72 6.35 -1.35
C VAL A 267 -36.59 6.53 -2.58
N TRP A 268 -37.23 5.47 -3.07
CA TRP A 268 -38.00 5.52 -4.32
C TRP A 268 -39.25 6.39 -4.23
N ALA A 269 -40.16 6.11 -3.29
CA ALA A 269 -41.43 6.84 -3.18
C ALA A 269 -41.23 8.34 -2.90
N PRO A 270 -40.32 8.78 -2.01
CA PRO A 270 -40.07 10.20 -1.80
C PRO A 270 -39.39 10.86 -3.00
N SER A 271 -38.51 10.16 -3.72
CA SER A 271 -37.88 10.70 -4.95
C SER A 271 -38.91 10.92 -6.07
N VAL A 272 -39.85 9.99 -6.24
CA VAL A 272 -40.95 10.15 -7.21
C VAL A 272 -41.86 11.30 -6.80
N ARG A 273 -42.27 11.38 -5.52
CA ARG A 273 -43.08 12.50 -5.02
C ARG A 273 -42.38 13.86 -5.21
N LEU A 274 -41.07 13.93 -4.98
CA LEU A 274 -40.27 15.12 -5.21
C LEU A 274 -40.21 15.50 -6.69
N LEU A 275 -40.07 14.51 -7.58
CA LEU A 275 -40.08 14.73 -9.03
C LEU A 275 -41.45 15.20 -9.51
N ASP A 276 -42.53 14.64 -8.97
CA ASP A 276 -43.90 15.04 -9.29
C ASP A 276 -44.23 16.45 -8.79
N THR A 277 -43.82 16.84 -7.57
CA THR A 277 -43.98 18.23 -7.09
C THR A 277 -43.14 19.21 -7.88
N LEU A 278 -41.90 18.88 -8.25
CA LEU A 278 -41.09 19.71 -9.14
C LEU A 278 -41.68 19.81 -10.56
N ARG A 279 -42.44 18.82 -11.01
CA ARG A 279 -43.11 18.83 -12.31
C ARG A 279 -44.42 19.62 -12.25
N ALA A 280 -45.23 19.40 -11.22
CA ALA A 280 -46.48 20.12 -10.95
C ALA A 280 -46.21 21.61 -10.72
N GLY A 281 -45.25 21.97 -9.86
CA GLY A 281 -44.86 23.36 -9.62
C GLY A 281 -44.24 24.09 -10.83
N ARG A 282 -43.87 23.37 -11.91
CA ARG A 282 -43.53 23.97 -13.22
C ARG A 282 -44.73 24.04 -14.17
N ALA A 283 -45.63 23.07 -14.13
CA ALA A 283 -46.86 23.08 -14.91
C ALA A 283 -47.83 24.17 -14.42
N GLU A 284 -48.02 24.30 -13.11
CA GLU A 284 -48.82 25.36 -12.47
C GLU A 284 -48.24 26.76 -12.71
N ARG A 285 -46.90 26.89 -12.73
CA ARG A 285 -46.19 28.12 -13.13
C ARG A 285 -46.56 28.59 -14.56
N ARG A 286 -47.14 27.70 -15.38
CA ARG A 286 -47.53 27.96 -16.77
C ARG A 286 -49.05 27.93 -17.01
N LEU A 287 -49.87 27.42 -16.08
CA LEU A 287 -51.28 27.09 -16.33
C LEU A 287 -52.29 27.55 -15.27
N ILE A 288 -51.90 28.12 -14.12
CA ILE A 288 -52.89 28.64 -13.17
C ILE A 288 -53.23 30.11 -13.46
N VAL A 289 -54.37 30.32 -14.13
CA VAL A 289 -55.53 31.07 -13.59
C VAL A 289 -55.20 32.37 -12.84
N SER A 290 -54.28 33.17 -13.39
CA SER A 290 -54.14 34.60 -13.11
C SER A 290 -54.29 35.44 -14.37
N ARG A 291 -54.65 34.82 -15.49
CA ARG A 291 -55.03 35.58 -16.69
C ARG A 291 -56.52 35.79 -16.74
N ASP A 292 -57.34 34.77 -16.53
CA ASP A 292 -58.80 34.95 -16.70
C ASP A 292 -59.46 35.67 -15.52
N SER A 293 -59.05 35.39 -14.28
CA SER A 293 -59.50 36.09 -13.06
C SER A 293 -58.94 37.51 -12.98
N LEU A 294 -57.63 37.69 -13.23
CA LEU A 294 -57.00 39.02 -13.26
C LEU A 294 -57.48 39.83 -14.46
N ALA A 295 -57.74 39.22 -15.63
CA ALA A 295 -58.32 39.93 -16.76
C ALA A 295 -59.78 40.30 -16.48
N ALA A 296 -60.58 39.44 -15.83
CA ALA A 296 -61.95 39.78 -15.43
C ALA A 296 -61.96 40.97 -14.45
N ASP A 297 -61.05 40.99 -13.48
CA ASP A 297 -60.93 42.07 -12.50
C ASP A 297 -60.28 43.34 -13.09
N GLN A 298 -59.28 43.23 -13.98
CA GLN A 298 -58.73 44.34 -14.77
C GLN A 298 -59.77 44.94 -15.72
N GLN A 299 -60.62 44.10 -16.31
CA GLN A 299 -61.71 44.54 -17.18
C GLN A 299 -62.81 45.22 -16.35
N SER A 300 -63.09 44.74 -15.13
CA SER A 300 -63.99 45.39 -14.17
C SER A 300 -63.47 46.76 -13.74
N LEU A 301 -62.17 46.83 -13.39
CA LEU A 301 -61.47 48.07 -13.05
C LEU A 301 -61.49 49.07 -14.23
N GLY A 302 -61.22 48.59 -15.44
CA GLY A 302 -61.28 49.40 -16.66
C GLY A 302 -62.68 49.98 -16.91
N ARG A 303 -63.75 49.21 -16.67
CA ARG A 303 -65.13 49.71 -16.77
C ARG A 303 -65.44 50.79 -15.73
N MET A 304 -64.97 50.66 -14.49
CA MET A 304 -65.20 51.68 -13.47
C MET A 304 -64.37 52.94 -13.66
N VAL A 305 -63.11 52.82 -14.11
CA VAL A 305 -62.26 53.98 -14.40
C VAL A 305 -62.80 54.75 -15.61
N ARG A 306 -63.28 54.05 -16.65
CA ARG A 306 -63.95 54.68 -17.81
C ARG A 306 -65.13 55.52 -17.36
N ALA A 307 -66.04 54.90 -16.61
CA ALA A 307 -67.24 55.58 -16.15
C ALA A 307 -66.95 56.69 -15.12
N PHE A 308 -65.84 56.63 -14.38
CA PHE A 308 -65.39 57.73 -13.52
C PHE A 308 -64.82 58.92 -14.33
N GLY A 309 -64.05 58.64 -15.38
CA GLY A 309 -63.47 59.67 -16.26
C GLY A 309 -64.50 60.45 -17.07
N GLU A 310 -65.52 59.76 -17.58
CA GLU A 310 -66.64 60.35 -18.34
C GLU A 310 -67.52 61.23 -17.44
N ASP A 311 -67.94 60.71 -16.28
CA ASP A 311 -68.91 61.40 -15.40
C ASP A 311 -68.30 62.58 -14.63
N GLN A 312 -67.05 62.47 -14.17
CA GLN A 312 -66.50 63.42 -13.16
C GLN A 312 -65.33 64.26 -13.63
N LEU A 313 -64.55 63.77 -14.59
CA LEU A 313 -63.47 64.54 -15.19
C LEU A 313 -63.89 65.20 -16.53
N ARG A 314 -65.08 64.85 -17.04
CA ARG A 314 -65.65 65.32 -18.33
C ARG A 314 -64.67 65.17 -19.51
N LEU A 315 -63.81 64.15 -19.46
CA LEU A 315 -62.84 63.87 -20.50
C LEU A 315 -63.57 63.26 -21.70
N SER A 316 -63.32 63.77 -22.91
CA SER A 316 -63.98 63.30 -24.14
C SER A 316 -62.96 62.99 -25.23
N GLY A 317 -63.02 61.78 -25.79
CA GLY A 317 -62.17 61.34 -26.90
C GLY A 317 -60.77 60.84 -26.46
N PRO A 318 -59.68 61.19 -27.17
CA PRO A 318 -58.40 60.47 -27.12
C PRO A 318 -57.71 60.48 -25.74
N GLU A 319 -58.03 61.43 -24.87
CA GLU A 319 -57.47 61.53 -23.51
C GLU A 319 -58.07 60.50 -22.52
N LEU A 320 -59.31 60.07 -22.76
CA LEU A 320 -59.98 59.03 -21.96
C LEU A 320 -59.37 57.65 -22.24
N GLU A 321 -59.07 57.37 -23.52
CA GLU A 321 -58.43 56.12 -23.93
C GLU A 321 -56.98 56.03 -23.42
N ALA A 322 -56.21 57.10 -23.50
CA ALA A 322 -54.85 57.17 -22.93
C ALA A 322 -54.83 57.02 -21.40
N SER A 323 -55.90 57.41 -20.71
CA SER A 323 -56.04 57.24 -19.25
C SER A 323 -56.50 55.83 -18.88
N LEU A 324 -57.28 55.18 -19.74
CA LEU A 324 -57.68 53.79 -19.59
C LEU A 324 -56.52 52.82 -19.81
N GLU A 325 -55.68 53.07 -20.80
CA GLU A 325 -54.45 52.28 -21.02
C GLU A 325 -53.49 52.41 -19.82
N ARG A 326 -53.30 53.62 -19.29
CA ARG A 326 -52.48 53.85 -18.09
C ARG A 326 -53.06 53.17 -16.83
N ALA A 327 -54.39 53.23 -16.66
CA ALA A 327 -55.07 52.55 -15.56
C ALA A 327 -55.01 51.02 -15.64
N GLN A 328 -55.03 50.44 -16.85
CA GLN A 328 -54.81 49.00 -17.07
C GLN A 328 -53.38 48.56 -16.72
N HIS A 329 -52.41 49.48 -16.86
CA HIS A 329 -51.02 49.26 -16.44
C HIS A 329 -50.75 49.64 -14.97
N GLY A 330 -51.80 50.00 -14.20
CA GLY A 330 -51.72 50.23 -12.75
C GLY A 330 -51.41 51.66 -12.32
N ASP A 331 -51.34 52.62 -13.24
CA ASP A 331 -51.15 54.04 -12.92
C ASP A 331 -52.50 54.75 -12.78
N LEU A 332 -52.94 54.93 -11.53
CA LEU A 332 -54.23 55.54 -11.15
C LEU A 332 -54.09 56.97 -10.61
N THR A 333 -52.99 57.67 -10.93
CA THR A 333 -52.63 58.97 -10.33
C THR A 333 -53.77 60.00 -10.38
N GLY A 334 -54.46 60.15 -11.52
CA GLY A 334 -55.56 61.11 -11.67
C GLY A 334 -56.83 60.77 -10.85
N VAL A 335 -57.06 59.49 -10.54
CA VAL A 335 -58.16 59.05 -9.67
C VAL A 335 -57.79 59.26 -8.19
N MET A 336 -56.51 59.07 -7.85
CA MET A 336 -55.99 59.22 -6.48
C MET A 336 -55.96 60.69 -6.02
N GLU A 337 -55.58 61.63 -6.89
CA GLU A 337 -55.60 63.06 -6.59
C GLU A 337 -57.03 63.58 -6.29
N ARG A 338 -58.03 63.03 -6.97
CA ARG A 338 -59.43 63.41 -6.74
C ARG A 338 -59.99 62.77 -5.46
N TYR A 339 -59.66 61.51 -5.19
CA TYR A 339 -59.96 60.87 -3.91
C TYR A 339 -59.39 61.68 -2.74
N GLU A 340 -58.13 62.10 -2.83
CA GLU A 340 -57.45 62.86 -1.77
C GLU A 340 -58.09 64.24 -1.54
N ARG A 341 -58.62 64.86 -2.60
CA ARG A 341 -59.39 66.10 -2.51
C ARG A 341 -60.78 65.88 -1.91
N ASP A 342 -61.46 64.81 -2.31
CA ASP A 342 -62.82 64.52 -1.89
C ASP A 342 -62.87 63.98 -0.44
N ILE A 343 -61.80 63.35 0.05
CA ILE A 343 -61.67 62.89 1.44
C ILE A 343 -61.48 64.05 2.44
N ARG A 344 -60.99 65.21 1.98
CA ARG A 344 -60.83 66.41 2.82
C ARG A 344 -62.18 67.04 3.20
N ALA A 345 -63.26 66.74 2.48
CA ALA A 345 -64.61 67.22 2.75
C ALA A 345 -65.65 66.09 2.60
N PRO A 346 -65.62 65.08 3.49
CA PRO A 346 -66.24 63.78 3.26
C PRO A 346 -67.77 63.85 3.14
N LEU A 347 -68.45 64.70 3.94
CA LEU A 347 -69.90 64.79 3.93
C LEU A 347 -70.47 65.44 2.66
N ARG A 348 -69.77 66.43 2.05
CA ARG A 348 -70.21 67.02 0.77
C ARG A 348 -69.93 66.10 -0.41
N SER A 349 -68.80 65.41 -0.38
CA SER A 349 -68.37 64.53 -1.48
C SER A 349 -69.10 63.18 -1.49
N LEU A 350 -69.65 62.73 -0.34
CA LEU A 350 -70.52 61.56 -0.28
C LEU A 350 -71.87 61.83 -0.97
N VAL A 351 -72.45 63.02 -0.72
CA VAL A 351 -73.71 63.45 -1.35
C VAL A 351 -73.54 63.70 -2.86
N GLY A 352 -72.33 64.08 -3.29
CA GLY A 352 -71.96 64.22 -4.70
C GLY A 352 -71.54 62.92 -5.41
N GLY A 353 -71.52 61.77 -4.71
CA GLY A 353 -71.28 60.45 -5.30
C GLY A 353 -69.84 60.12 -5.76
N SER A 354 -68.88 61.06 -5.69
CA SER A 354 -67.49 60.86 -6.15
C SER A 354 -66.62 60.06 -5.19
N LEU A 355 -66.81 60.25 -3.88
CA LEU A 355 -65.99 59.61 -2.85
C LEU A 355 -66.30 58.12 -2.69
N VAL A 356 -67.57 57.73 -2.79
CA VAL A 356 -67.99 56.33 -2.68
C VAL A 356 -67.40 55.49 -3.83
N ARG A 357 -67.36 56.04 -5.05
CA ARG A 357 -66.85 55.35 -6.24
C ARG A 357 -65.32 55.14 -6.22
N THR A 358 -64.57 56.13 -5.73
CA THR A 358 -63.12 56.05 -5.57
C THR A 358 -62.71 55.05 -4.47
N VAL A 359 -63.45 55.01 -3.35
CA VAL A 359 -63.27 53.97 -2.32
C VAL A 359 -63.55 52.57 -2.87
N LEU A 360 -64.62 52.38 -3.66
CA LEU A 360 -64.93 51.08 -4.27
C LEU A 360 -63.83 50.59 -5.22
N ILE A 361 -63.21 51.50 -5.98
CA ILE A 361 -62.06 51.18 -6.84
C ILE A 361 -60.85 50.71 -6.00
N GLN A 362 -60.56 51.36 -4.88
CA GLN A 362 -59.45 50.97 -4.00
C GLN A 362 -59.70 49.62 -3.33
N VAL A 363 -60.94 49.33 -2.92
CA VAL A 363 -61.29 48.01 -2.35
C VAL A 363 -61.07 46.90 -3.39
N GLN A 364 -61.42 47.15 -4.66
CA GLN A 364 -61.16 46.16 -5.72
C GLN A 364 -59.68 46.03 -6.07
N LYS A 365 -58.92 47.12 -6.04
CA LYS A 365 -57.46 47.06 -6.20
C LYS A 365 -56.80 46.29 -5.05
N ALA A 366 -57.22 46.55 -3.81
CA ALA A 366 -56.74 45.84 -2.63
C ALA A 366 -57.08 44.34 -2.68
N LYS A 367 -58.25 43.97 -3.22
CA LYS A 367 -58.62 42.56 -3.46
C LYS A 367 -57.64 41.88 -4.42
N VAL A 368 -57.33 42.51 -5.56
CA VAL A 368 -56.38 41.98 -6.54
C VAL A 368 -54.97 41.85 -5.93
N ASP A 369 -54.51 42.87 -5.21
CA ASP A 369 -53.18 42.86 -4.61
C ASP A 369 -53.08 41.80 -3.48
N LEU A 370 -54.16 41.57 -2.73
CA LEU A 370 -54.25 40.50 -1.75
C LEU A 370 -54.24 39.12 -2.41
N GLU A 371 -54.95 38.91 -3.51
CA GLU A 371 -54.94 37.64 -4.25
C GLU A 371 -53.54 37.34 -4.82
N VAL A 372 -52.83 38.35 -5.33
CA VAL A 372 -51.43 38.20 -5.77
C VAL A 372 -50.50 37.88 -4.60
N ALA A 373 -50.67 38.54 -3.44
CA ALA A 373 -49.87 38.26 -2.25
C ALA A 373 -50.13 36.86 -1.67
N LEU A 374 -51.39 36.41 -1.63
CA LEU A 374 -51.77 35.07 -1.19
C LEU A 374 -51.15 33.99 -2.09
N ASN A 375 -51.17 34.19 -3.41
CA ASN A 375 -50.49 33.29 -4.36
C ASN A 375 -48.95 33.26 -4.14
N GLY A 376 -48.36 34.40 -3.78
CA GLY A 376 -46.93 34.47 -3.43
C GLY A 376 -46.58 33.69 -2.15
N ILE A 377 -47.49 33.67 -1.18
CA ILE A 377 -47.34 32.88 0.05
C ILE A 377 -47.43 31.38 -0.23
N ASP A 378 -48.40 30.94 -1.03
CA ASP A 378 -48.54 29.53 -1.41
C ASP A 378 -47.27 29.02 -2.12
N TRP A 379 -46.67 29.85 -2.98
CA TRP A 379 -45.40 29.52 -3.63
C TRP A 379 -44.23 29.40 -2.64
N LEU A 380 -44.17 30.30 -1.65
CA LEU A 380 -43.13 30.26 -0.63
C LEU A 380 -43.27 29.00 0.25
N LEU A 381 -44.50 28.64 0.62
CA LEU A 381 -44.79 27.44 1.40
C LEU A 381 -44.36 26.17 0.64
N HIS A 382 -44.63 26.14 -0.67
CA HIS A 382 -44.27 25.00 -1.52
C HIS A 382 -42.74 24.84 -1.70
N SER A 383 -42.02 25.96 -1.80
CA SER A 383 -40.55 25.97 -1.84
C SER A 383 -39.93 25.40 -0.55
N GLN A 384 -40.55 25.69 0.61
CA GLN A 384 -40.12 25.15 1.90
C GLN A 384 -40.44 23.67 2.06
N GLU A 385 -41.60 23.22 1.56
CA GLU A 385 -41.97 21.80 1.54
C GLU A 385 -40.95 20.97 0.74
N LEU A 386 -40.49 21.48 -0.41
CA LEU A 386 -39.46 20.83 -1.24
C LEU A 386 -38.10 20.72 -0.52
N LEU A 387 -37.69 21.77 0.21
CA LEU A 387 -36.46 21.74 1.00
C LEU A 387 -36.53 20.74 2.15
N ILE A 388 -37.67 20.69 2.86
CA ILE A 388 -37.91 19.73 3.94
C ILE A 388 -37.94 18.30 3.38
N ALA A 389 -38.60 18.09 2.23
CA ALA A 389 -38.66 16.80 1.56
C ALA A 389 -37.27 16.31 1.11
N PHE A 390 -36.44 17.20 0.56
CA PHE A 390 -35.07 16.86 0.17
C PHE A 390 -34.18 16.57 1.38
N ALA A 391 -34.29 17.37 2.45
CA ALA A 391 -33.56 17.14 3.69
C ALA A 391 -33.92 15.79 4.35
N GLY A 392 -35.18 15.34 4.23
CA GLY A 392 -35.62 14.02 4.69
C GLY A 392 -35.09 12.85 3.85
N LEU A 393 -34.81 13.06 2.56
CA LEU A 393 -34.31 12.02 1.63
C LEU A 393 -32.78 11.81 1.75
N ALA A 394 -32.02 12.86 2.08
CA ALA A 394 -30.57 12.82 2.21
C ALA A 394 -30.02 11.70 3.14
N PRO A 395 -30.52 11.50 4.38
CA PRO A 395 -30.01 10.43 5.25
C PRO A 395 -30.28 9.02 4.71
N ALA A 396 -31.40 8.80 4.02
CA ALA A 396 -31.71 7.50 3.41
C ALA A 396 -30.73 7.17 2.27
N LEU A 397 -30.41 8.16 1.41
CA LEU A 397 -29.42 8.00 0.35
C LEU A 397 -28.01 7.74 0.89
N ALA A 398 -27.60 8.45 1.95
CA ALA A 398 -26.31 8.24 2.60
C ALA A 398 -26.19 6.81 3.16
N LEU A 399 -27.25 6.31 3.80
CA LEU A 399 -27.27 4.96 4.35
C LEU A 399 -27.18 3.88 3.26
N VAL A 400 -27.93 4.03 2.15
CA VAL A 400 -27.84 3.11 1.00
C VAL A 400 -26.43 3.10 0.40
N TYR A 401 -25.78 4.26 0.27
CA TYR A 401 -24.43 4.35 -0.28
C TYR A 401 -23.39 3.63 0.60
N VAL A 402 -23.42 3.84 1.92
CA VAL A 402 -22.51 3.17 2.86
C VAL A 402 -22.73 1.66 2.82
N LEU A 403 -23.98 1.19 2.92
CA LEU A 403 -24.30 -0.25 2.88
C LEU A 403 -23.87 -0.90 1.55
N GLY A 404 -24.11 -0.24 0.42
CA GLY A 404 -23.68 -0.74 -0.89
C GLY A 404 -22.17 -0.81 -1.05
N ARG A 405 -21.44 0.18 -0.52
CA ARG A 405 -19.97 0.21 -0.56
C ARG A 405 -19.37 -0.95 0.23
N GLU A 406 -19.84 -1.16 1.45
CA GLU A 406 -19.33 -2.22 2.32
C GLU A 406 -19.68 -3.62 1.78
N ALA A 407 -20.88 -3.79 1.21
CA ALA A 407 -21.26 -5.04 0.53
C ALA A 407 -20.36 -5.35 -0.68
N LEU A 408 -20.03 -4.35 -1.50
CA LEU A 408 -19.11 -4.51 -2.64
C LEU A 408 -17.68 -4.83 -2.17
N HIS A 409 -17.23 -4.21 -1.08
CA HIS A 409 -15.92 -4.49 -0.49
C HIS A 409 -15.82 -5.94 0.01
N LEU A 410 -16.85 -6.42 0.71
CA LEU A 410 -16.92 -7.80 1.21
C LEU A 410 -16.95 -8.81 0.06
N ALA A 411 -17.74 -8.56 -0.99
CA ALA A 411 -17.82 -9.43 -2.16
C ALA A 411 -16.48 -9.53 -2.90
N ARG A 412 -15.78 -8.40 -3.07
CA ARG A 412 -14.43 -8.38 -3.67
C ARG A 412 -13.39 -9.09 -2.80
N ALA A 413 -13.45 -8.94 -1.48
CA ALA A 413 -12.56 -9.62 -0.55
C ALA A 413 -12.76 -11.15 -0.56
N LEU A 414 -14.00 -11.62 -0.71
CA LEU A 414 -14.28 -13.06 -0.82
C LEU A 414 -13.82 -13.65 -2.16
N LEU A 415 -14.02 -12.92 -3.26
CA LEU A 415 -13.70 -13.39 -4.62
C LEU A 415 -12.20 -13.32 -4.95
N TYR A 416 -11.50 -12.28 -4.50
CA TYR A 416 -10.09 -12.02 -4.87
C TYR A 416 -9.12 -12.08 -3.68
N GLY A 417 -9.59 -12.11 -2.43
CA GLY A 417 -8.82 -11.68 -1.26
C GLY A 417 -7.85 -12.66 -0.62
N ARG A 418 -7.70 -13.91 -1.08
CA ARG A 418 -6.65 -14.81 -0.52
C ARG A 418 -5.32 -14.66 -1.25
N ALA A 419 -5.34 -14.71 -2.58
CA ALA A 419 -4.15 -14.55 -3.40
C ALA A 419 -3.64 -13.10 -3.42
N SER A 420 -4.56 -12.11 -3.50
CA SER A 420 -4.17 -10.70 -3.53
C SER A 420 -3.61 -10.20 -2.19
N VAL A 421 -4.15 -10.65 -1.06
CA VAL A 421 -3.67 -10.23 0.27
C VAL A 421 -2.31 -10.83 0.59
N GLN A 422 -2.07 -12.09 0.25
CA GLN A 422 -0.76 -12.70 0.45
C GLN A 422 0.30 -12.07 -0.48
N ALA A 423 -0.04 -11.84 -1.76
CA ALA A 423 0.85 -11.14 -2.70
C ALA A 423 1.12 -9.70 -2.27
N GLN A 424 0.11 -8.99 -1.74
CA GLN A 424 0.28 -7.64 -1.23
C GLN A 424 1.18 -7.62 0.01
N ARG A 425 1.06 -8.61 0.92
CA ARG A 425 1.94 -8.73 2.09
C ARG A 425 3.38 -9.00 1.71
N SER A 426 3.65 -9.94 0.79
CA SER A 426 5.02 -10.20 0.35
C SER A 426 5.64 -8.99 -0.34
N LEU A 427 4.84 -8.20 -1.08
CA LEU A 427 5.29 -6.94 -1.67
C LEU A 427 5.58 -5.87 -0.62
N GLN A 428 4.80 -5.82 0.46
CA GLN A 428 5.04 -4.93 1.58
C GLN A 428 6.32 -5.31 2.33
N GLU A 429 6.53 -6.60 2.57
CA GLU A 429 7.74 -7.15 3.20
C GLU A 429 8.98 -6.84 2.35
N ALA A 430 8.95 -7.14 1.05
CA ALA A 430 10.07 -6.82 0.15
C ALA A 430 10.35 -5.31 0.04
N ARG A 431 9.32 -4.45 0.12
CA ARG A 431 9.54 -2.99 0.17
C ARG A 431 10.27 -2.56 1.43
N LEU A 432 9.89 -3.12 2.58
CA LEU A 432 10.55 -2.84 3.85
C LEU A 432 11.99 -3.34 3.82
N GLU A 433 12.24 -4.54 3.32
CA GLU A 433 13.59 -5.09 3.15
C GLU A 433 14.45 -4.23 2.23
N ALA A 434 13.92 -3.80 1.08
CA ALA A 434 14.64 -2.90 0.17
C ALA A 434 14.97 -1.55 0.83
N TRP A 435 14.03 -0.99 1.58
CA TRP A 435 14.21 0.27 2.30
C TRP A 435 15.24 0.14 3.43
N GLU A 436 15.16 -0.93 4.22
CA GLU A 436 16.10 -1.21 5.31
C GLU A 436 17.51 -1.45 4.76
N ALA A 437 17.65 -2.27 3.70
CA ALA A 437 18.92 -2.53 3.05
C ALA A 437 19.54 -1.24 2.49
N LEU A 438 18.77 -0.42 1.77
CA LEU A 438 19.25 0.86 1.23
C LEU A 438 19.68 1.82 2.35
N ARG A 439 18.94 1.86 3.46
CA ARG A 439 19.29 2.67 4.63
C ARG A 439 20.56 2.18 5.33
N HIS A 440 20.75 0.87 5.47
CA HIS A 440 21.97 0.32 6.04
C HIS A 440 23.17 0.57 5.13
N ILE A 441 23.00 0.47 3.81
CA ILE A 441 24.04 0.83 2.83
C ILE A 441 24.40 2.31 2.96
N ASP A 442 23.42 3.20 3.02
CA ASP A 442 23.64 4.65 3.20
C ASP A 442 24.41 4.94 4.49
N ALA A 443 24.01 4.33 5.60
CA ALA A 443 24.70 4.48 6.89
C ALA A 443 26.15 3.96 6.85
N LEU A 444 26.41 2.85 6.15
CA LEU A 444 27.77 2.31 5.98
C LEU A 444 28.62 3.21 5.08
N VAL A 445 28.05 3.76 4.02
CA VAL A 445 28.72 4.69 3.09
C VAL A 445 29.03 6.03 3.76
N ALA A 446 28.11 6.55 4.56
CA ALA A 446 28.31 7.80 5.30
C ALA A 446 29.35 7.67 6.44
N ARG A 447 29.53 6.47 7.01
CA ARG A 447 30.39 6.25 8.19
C ARG A 447 31.86 5.95 7.86
N ALA A 448 32.19 5.57 6.63
CA ALA A 448 33.52 5.06 6.27
C ALA A 448 34.29 5.98 5.30
N PRO A 449 34.98 7.03 5.76
CA PRO A 449 35.83 7.87 4.91
C PRO A 449 37.21 7.25 4.61
N GLY A 450 37.36 5.91 4.61
CA GLY A 450 38.66 5.23 4.47
C GLY A 450 38.56 3.78 3.98
N ALA A 451 39.66 3.01 4.01
CA ALA A 451 39.63 1.58 3.66
C ALA A 451 38.67 0.85 4.60
N PRO A 452 37.58 0.25 4.10
CA PRO A 452 36.57 -0.33 4.96
C PRO A 452 37.18 -1.53 5.71
N PRO A 453 36.97 -1.64 7.03
CA PRO A 453 37.32 -2.86 7.73
C PRO A 453 36.55 -4.02 7.09
N ALA A 454 37.16 -5.22 7.04
CA ALA A 454 36.55 -6.42 6.48
C ALA A 454 35.05 -6.61 6.80
N PRO A 455 34.59 -6.48 8.05
CA PRO A 455 33.16 -6.61 8.37
C PRO A 455 32.28 -5.57 7.66
N ALA A 456 32.70 -4.30 7.56
CA ALA A 456 31.89 -3.26 6.92
C ALA A 456 31.69 -3.52 5.42
N TYR A 457 32.71 -4.03 4.74
CA TYR A 457 32.59 -4.41 3.33
C TYR A 457 31.74 -5.67 3.15
N GLY A 458 31.85 -6.64 4.07
CA GLY A 458 30.97 -7.80 4.09
C GLY A 458 29.49 -7.44 4.27
N HIS A 459 29.19 -6.55 5.22
CA HIS A 459 27.84 -6.04 5.41
C HIS A 459 27.31 -5.32 4.18
N LEU A 460 28.14 -4.52 3.52
CA LEU A 460 27.78 -3.88 2.25
C LEU A 460 27.37 -4.92 1.21
N LEU A 461 28.16 -5.97 1.01
CA LEU A 461 27.86 -7.03 0.03
C LEU A 461 26.57 -7.79 0.38
N LEU A 462 26.33 -8.10 1.65
CA LEU A 462 25.10 -8.77 2.09
C LEU A 462 23.86 -7.90 1.91
N HIS A 463 23.95 -6.60 2.24
CA HIS A 463 22.82 -5.68 2.03
C HIS A 463 22.57 -5.41 0.55
N LEU A 464 23.59 -5.41 -0.30
CA LEU A 464 23.41 -5.32 -1.76
C LEU A 464 22.72 -6.56 -2.32
N ASP A 465 23.00 -7.75 -1.78
CA ASP A 465 22.30 -8.97 -2.15
C ASP A 465 20.83 -8.98 -1.68
N GLN A 466 20.57 -8.53 -0.45
CA GLN A 466 19.21 -8.31 0.06
C GLN A 466 18.44 -7.32 -0.82
N LEU A 467 19.08 -6.20 -1.18
CA LEU A 467 18.48 -5.19 -2.04
C LEU A 467 18.16 -5.77 -3.42
N ARG A 468 19.08 -6.56 -4.00
CA ARG A 468 18.86 -7.27 -5.28
C ARG A 468 17.68 -8.23 -5.22
N ALA A 469 17.59 -9.04 -4.16
CA ALA A 469 16.47 -9.96 -3.95
C ALA A 469 15.14 -9.22 -3.80
N ALA A 470 15.11 -8.14 -3.02
CA ALA A 470 13.92 -7.34 -2.82
C ALA A 470 13.45 -6.68 -4.13
N PHE A 471 14.34 -6.02 -4.89
CA PHE A 471 13.99 -5.43 -6.20
C PHE A 471 13.50 -6.48 -7.21
N ALA A 472 14.05 -7.69 -7.21
CA ALA A 472 13.60 -8.77 -8.09
C ALA A 472 12.12 -9.16 -7.86
N THR A 473 11.60 -8.97 -6.64
CA THR A 473 10.17 -9.19 -6.34
C THR A 473 9.31 -7.95 -6.61
N LEU A 474 9.84 -6.74 -6.38
CA LEU A 474 9.09 -5.48 -6.50
C LEU A 474 8.92 -5.02 -7.94
N LEU A 475 9.95 -5.15 -8.78
CA LEU A 475 9.93 -4.63 -10.15
C LEU A 475 8.85 -5.30 -11.03
N PRO A 476 8.68 -6.63 -11.04
CA PRO A 476 7.62 -7.27 -11.83
C PRO A 476 6.21 -6.87 -11.38
N ALA A 477 6.02 -6.56 -10.09
CA ALA A 477 4.73 -6.17 -9.54
C ALA A 477 4.40 -4.68 -9.77
N ALA A 478 5.43 -3.84 -9.89
CA ALA A 478 5.27 -2.41 -10.15
C ALA A 478 5.17 -2.09 -11.66
N ALA A 479 5.78 -2.91 -12.51
CA ALA A 479 5.81 -2.67 -13.95
C ALA A 479 4.50 -3.06 -14.65
N ARG A 480 4.05 -2.21 -15.59
CA ARG A 480 2.88 -2.49 -16.44
C ARG A 480 3.17 -3.53 -17.53
N SER A 481 4.43 -3.71 -17.90
CA SER A 481 4.87 -4.66 -18.93
C SER A 481 6.18 -5.34 -18.53
N ARG A 482 6.40 -6.57 -19.02
CA ARG A 482 7.64 -7.32 -18.78
C ARG A 482 8.87 -6.63 -19.36
N ALA A 483 8.74 -5.93 -20.49
CA ALA A 483 9.84 -5.19 -21.10
C ALA A 483 10.28 -4.02 -20.22
N VAL A 484 9.33 -3.25 -19.66
CA VAL A 484 9.63 -2.17 -18.72
C VAL A 484 10.26 -2.73 -17.44
N ALA A 485 9.77 -3.87 -16.93
CA ALA A 485 10.37 -4.54 -15.78
C ALA A 485 11.84 -4.92 -16.04
N ALA A 486 12.15 -5.44 -17.24
CA ALA A 486 13.50 -5.83 -17.62
C ALA A 486 14.45 -4.62 -17.74
N CYS A 487 13.99 -3.51 -18.34
CA CYS A 487 14.77 -2.27 -18.40
C CYS A 487 15.03 -1.70 -16.99
N LEU A 488 14.01 -1.66 -16.12
CA LEU A 488 14.23 -1.19 -14.75
C LEU A 488 15.17 -2.12 -13.97
N ALA A 489 15.09 -3.44 -14.21
CA ALA A 489 16.00 -4.39 -13.59
C ALA A 489 17.45 -4.21 -14.06
N SER A 490 17.69 -3.84 -15.32
CA SER A 490 19.05 -3.53 -15.78
C SER A 490 19.59 -2.26 -15.14
N GLU A 491 18.79 -1.18 -15.03
CA GLU A 491 19.21 0.05 -14.36
C GLU A 491 19.55 -0.18 -12.88
N VAL A 492 18.73 -0.96 -12.16
CA VAL A 492 19.04 -1.36 -10.78
C VAL A 492 20.31 -2.19 -10.72
N ALA A 493 20.49 -3.13 -11.65
CA ALA A 493 21.70 -3.94 -11.69
C ALA A 493 22.96 -3.08 -11.91
N ASP A 494 22.89 -2.06 -12.75
CA ASP A 494 23.99 -1.12 -13.01
C ASP A 494 24.30 -0.24 -11.79
N ASP A 495 23.26 0.27 -11.10
CA ASP A 495 23.40 0.99 -9.83
C ASP A 495 24.08 0.11 -8.76
N LEU A 496 23.61 -1.14 -8.59
CA LEU A 496 24.18 -2.09 -7.63
C LEU A 496 25.62 -2.47 -8.00
N CYS A 497 25.90 -2.68 -9.30
CA CYS A 497 27.26 -2.95 -9.77
C CYS A 497 28.18 -1.79 -9.44
N THR A 498 27.74 -0.54 -9.64
CA THR A 498 28.53 0.65 -9.31
C THR A 498 28.90 0.70 -7.83
N LEU A 499 27.98 0.33 -6.93
CA LEU A 499 28.22 0.27 -5.49
C LEU A 499 29.20 -0.85 -5.09
N GLU A 500 29.12 -2.01 -5.72
CA GLU A 500 30.06 -3.13 -5.48
C GLU A 500 31.47 -2.81 -6.02
N VAL A 501 31.54 -2.25 -7.23
CA VAL A 501 32.74 -2.03 -8.03
C VAL A 501 33.58 -0.86 -7.53
N ALA A 502 32.95 0.22 -7.05
CA ALA A 502 33.65 1.28 -6.35
C ALA A 502 34.41 0.75 -5.11
N GLY A 503 34.13 -0.49 -4.67
CA GLY A 503 34.91 -1.32 -3.76
C GLY A 503 36.37 -1.50 -4.16
N GLN A 504 36.65 -1.82 -5.43
CA GLN A 504 37.94 -2.38 -5.85
C GLN A 504 39.08 -1.36 -5.80
N SER A 505 38.85 -0.13 -6.27
CA SER A 505 39.85 0.95 -6.19
C SER A 505 39.95 1.55 -4.79
N ALA A 506 38.82 1.73 -4.09
CA ALA A 506 38.75 2.33 -2.75
C ALA A 506 39.31 1.44 -1.62
N VAL A 507 39.22 0.11 -1.78
CA VAL A 507 39.78 -0.87 -0.83
C VAL A 507 41.31 -0.87 -0.87
N LEU A 508 41.89 -0.65 -2.04
CA LEU A 508 43.34 -0.70 -2.27
C LEU A 508 44.01 0.66 -2.15
N ALA A 509 43.31 1.73 -2.56
CA ALA A 509 43.69 3.11 -2.35
C ALA A 509 42.54 3.77 -1.61
N ALA A 510 42.76 4.29 -0.41
CA ALA A 510 41.75 5.05 0.35
C ALA A 510 41.40 6.37 -0.37
N ASP A 511 40.80 6.27 -1.54
CA ASP A 511 40.52 7.36 -2.46
C ASP A 511 39.15 7.94 -2.11
N GLU A 512 39.17 9.19 -1.64
CA GLU A 512 38.00 9.95 -1.23
C GLU A 512 36.96 10.06 -2.36
N HIS A 513 37.41 10.09 -3.62
CA HIS A 513 36.55 10.18 -4.80
C HIS A 513 35.69 8.94 -5.01
N ALA A 514 36.19 7.75 -4.67
CA ALA A 514 35.45 6.50 -4.85
C ALA A 514 34.31 6.37 -3.84
N TRP A 515 34.50 6.86 -2.60
CA TRP A 515 33.45 6.92 -1.58
C TRP A 515 32.41 8.00 -1.90
N ALA A 516 32.85 9.18 -2.35
CA ALA A 516 31.95 10.22 -2.84
C ALA A 516 31.06 9.71 -4.00
N HIS A 517 31.62 8.89 -4.90
CA HIS A 517 30.87 8.27 -5.99
C HIS A 517 29.81 7.27 -5.49
N ARG A 518 30.10 6.49 -4.43
CA ARG A 518 29.10 5.61 -3.80
C ARG A 518 27.98 6.41 -3.16
N GLN A 519 28.32 7.47 -2.44
CA GLN A 519 27.34 8.33 -1.79
C GLN A 519 26.41 8.97 -2.84
N ALA A 520 26.97 9.47 -3.95
CA ALA A 520 26.19 10.01 -5.06
C ALA A 520 25.29 8.95 -5.71
N THR A 521 25.75 7.69 -5.79
CA THR A 521 24.95 6.57 -6.31
C THR A 521 23.79 6.23 -5.37
N VAL A 522 24.04 6.15 -4.06
CA VAL A 522 22.97 5.93 -3.06
C VAL A 522 21.96 7.07 -3.06
N GLU A 523 22.42 8.32 -3.16
CA GLU A 523 21.53 9.48 -3.27
C GLU A 523 20.69 9.45 -4.55
N ARG A 524 21.30 9.06 -5.68
CA ARG A 524 20.58 8.82 -6.94
C ARG A 524 19.50 7.75 -6.75
N MET A 525 19.83 6.63 -6.11
CA MET A 525 18.89 5.54 -5.84
C MET A 525 17.73 5.99 -4.96
N TRP A 526 17.99 6.76 -3.91
CA TRP A 526 16.92 7.35 -3.08
C TRP A 526 15.98 8.23 -3.90
N ARG A 527 16.53 9.06 -4.80
CA ARG A 527 15.73 9.94 -5.65
C ARG A 527 14.92 9.17 -6.70
N SER A 528 15.55 8.24 -7.43
CA SER A 528 14.93 7.50 -8.54
C SER A 528 13.94 6.43 -8.09
N TRP A 529 14.24 5.72 -6.99
CA TRP A 529 13.44 4.60 -6.50
C TRP A 529 12.50 4.97 -5.34
N SER A 530 12.45 6.26 -4.94
CA SER A 530 11.56 6.78 -3.89
C SER A 530 10.11 6.35 -4.04
N TRP A 531 9.55 6.39 -5.25
CA TRP A 531 8.16 6.02 -5.52
C TRP A 531 7.88 4.52 -5.31
N LEU A 532 8.89 3.67 -5.49
CA LEU A 532 8.79 2.23 -5.27
C LEU A 532 8.91 1.90 -3.78
N LEU A 533 9.78 2.62 -3.08
CA LEU A 533 10.06 2.49 -1.65
C LEU A 533 9.12 3.30 -0.75
N ALA A 534 8.23 4.12 -1.32
CA ALA A 534 7.31 4.97 -0.56
C ALA A 534 6.37 4.12 0.31
N MET A 535 6.43 4.37 1.62
CA MET A 535 5.65 3.65 2.64
C MET A 535 4.22 4.21 2.83
N ASP A 536 3.85 5.27 2.11
CA ASP A 536 2.56 5.97 2.26
C ASP A 536 1.32 5.08 2.01
N ARG A 537 1.50 3.90 1.40
CA ARG A 537 0.44 2.90 1.19
C ARG A 537 0.36 1.80 2.26
N LEU A 538 1.13 1.90 3.36
CA LEU A 538 1.15 0.91 4.44
C LEU A 538 0.31 1.29 5.67
N VAL A 539 -0.09 2.56 5.80
CA VAL A 539 -0.72 3.11 7.02
C VAL A 539 -2.26 3.18 6.91
N HIS A 540 -2.85 2.66 5.83
CA HIS A 540 -4.30 2.64 5.64
C HIS A 540 -4.90 1.23 5.73
#